data_AF-A0A0F9GVF9-F1
#
_entry.id   AF-A0A0F9GVF9-F1
#
_cell.length_a   1.000
_cell.length_b   1.000
_cell.length_c   1.000
_cell.angle_alpha   90.00
_cell.angle_beta   90.00
_cell.angle_gamma   90.00
#
_symmetry.space_group_name_H-M   'P 1'
#
loop_
_entity.id
_entity.type
_entity.pdbx_description
1 polymer ?
#
loop_
_entity_poly.entity_id
_entity_poly.type
_entity_poly.pdbx_seq_one_letter_code
_entity_poly.pdbx_strand_id
1 'polypeptide(L)'
;MKTETKKKFRLDLSEYTVEVDEPVIGEDKKLVMENGRPKTEKKIIDYPIRDNLSDFLRTAGIYKSAEEIAEAVGLARQIREADKDCLILDEKEASVLRTVLDILIERTADGRANIGGIIHEEMICRVVNMEVVEE
;
A
#
# COMPACT_ATOMS: atom_id res chain seq x y z
N MET A 1 22.92 23.68 21.73
CA MET A 1 22.15 23.06 20.62
C MET A 1 20.85 22.56 21.22
N LYS A 2 19.71 23.16 20.85
CA LYS A 2 18.41 22.53 21.11
C LYS A 2 18.27 21.43 20.06
N THR A 3 18.23 20.18 20.47
CA THR A 3 17.73 19.09 19.64
C THR A 3 16.27 19.37 19.39
N GLU A 4 15.92 19.82 18.18
CA GLU A 4 14.53 19.80 17.72
C GLU A 4 14.10 18.33 17.74
N THR A 5 13.11 17.99 18.58
CA THR A 5 12.40 16.72 18.46
C THR A 5 11.74 16.72 17.09
N LYS A 6 12.09 15.75 16.26
CA LYS A 6 11.47 15.57 14.94
C LYS A 6 10.23 14.72 15.13
N LYS A 7 9.10 15.17 14.59
CA LYS A 7 7.82 14.44 14.67
C LYS A 7 7.98 13.00 14.20
N LYS A 8 7.38 12.06 14.94
CA LYS A 8 7.36 10.64 14.62
C LYS A 8 5.94 10.15 14.38
N PHE A 9 5.81 9.26 13.41
CA PHE A 9 4.53 8.70 12.97
C PHE A 9 4.56 7.19 13.11
N ARG A 10 3.48 6.61 13.63
CA ARG A 10 3.32 5.16 13.71
C ARG A 10 2.50 4.68 12.52
N LEU A 11 3.14 3.87 11.69
CA LEU A 11 2.50 3.09 10.63
C LEU A 11 2.05 1.74 11.18
N ASP A 12 0.77 1.41 11.02
CA ASP A 12 0.21 0.11 11.36
C ASP A 12 0.38 -0.89 10.20
N LEU A 13 1.07 -2.00 10.46
CA LEU A 13 1.38 -3.08 9.53
C LEU A 13 0.75 -4.42 9.97
N SER A 14 -0.21 -4.39 10.89
CA SER A 14 -0.91 -5.59 11.36
C SER A 14 -1.66 -6.28 10.23
N GLU A 15 -1.65 -7.62 10.25
CA GLU A 15 -2.31 -8.45 9.25
C GLU A 15 -3.83 -8.23 9.28
N TYR A 16 -4.44 -8.26 8.10
CA TYR A 16 -5.89 -8.21 7.93
C TYR A 16 -6.30 -8.90 6.64
N THR A 17 -7.58 -9.29 6.58
CA THR A 17 -8.15 -9.96 5.42
C THR A 17 -9.03 -9.03 4.61
N VAL A 18 -9.12 -9.26 3.31
CA VAL A 18 -10.06 -8.58 2.41
C VAL A 18 -10.89 -9.59 1.63
N GLU A 19 -12.13 -9.20 1.30
CA GLU A 19 -12.99 -9.98 0.43
C GLU A 19 -12.79 -9.54 -1.03
N VAL A 20 -12.48 -10.50 -1.92
CA VAL A 20 -12.26 -10.28 -3.36
C VAL A 20 -13.18 -11.14 -4.20
N ASP A 21 -13.45 -10.68 -5.42
CA ASP A 21 -14.15 -11.46 -6.44
C ASP A 21 -13.14 -12.28 -7.26
N GLU A 22 -13.17 -13.61 -7.13
CA GLU A 22 -12.33 -14.53 -7.91
C GLU A 22 -13.15 -15.15 -9.05
N PRO A 23 -12.65 -15.19 -10.30
CA PRO A 23 -13.34 -15.87 -11.39
C PRO A 23 -13.46 -17.37 -11.15
N VAL A 24 -14.66 -17.92 -11.33
CA VAL A 24 -14.91 -19.35 -11.21
C VAL A 24 -14.35 -20.08 -12.43
N ILE A 25 -13.48 -21.06 -12.18
CA ILE A 25 -12.87 -21.92 -13.20
C ILE A 25 -13.59 -23.28 -13.19
N GLY A 26 -14.16 -23.68 -14.33
CA GLY A 26 -14.84 -24.97 -14.49
C GLY A 26 -13.88 -26.15 -14.57
N GLU A 27 -14.42 -27.37 -14.55
CA GLU A 27 -13.63 -28.61 -14.63
C GLU A 27 -12.79 -28.71 -15.92
N ASP A 28 -13.23 -28.07 -16.99
CA ASP A 28 -12.52 -27.98 -18.27
C ASP A 28 -11.41 -26.91 -18.28
N LYS A 29 -11.11 -26.31 -17.13
CA LYS A 29 -10.15 -25.22 -16.92
C LYS A 29 -10.50 -23.93 -17.66
N LYS A 30 -11.77 -23.73 -18.04
CA LYS A 30 -12.23 -22.47 -18.63
C LYS A 30 -13.00 -21.63 -17.62
N LEU A 31 -13.05 -20.33 -17.87
CA LEU A 31 -13.87 -19.40 -17.11
C LEU A 31 -15.35 -19.76 -17.28
N VAL A 32 -16.04 -19.94 -16.16
CA VAL A 32 -17.50 -20.08 -16.16
C VAL A 32 -18.08 -18.70 -16.47
N MET A 33 -18.99 -18.63 -17.45
CA MET A 33 -19.63 -17.39 -17.86
C MET A 33 -21.09 -17.37 -17.37
N GLU A 34 -21.52 -16.25 -16.81
CA GLU A 34 -22.89 -15.99 -16.39
C GLU A 34 -23.33 -14.63 -16.96
N ASN A 35 -24.42 -14.60 -17.74
CA ASN A 35 -24.93 -13.39 -18.40
C ASN A 35 -23.88 -12.63 -19.24
N GLY A 36 -22.99 -13.36 -19.92
CA GLY A 36 -21.95 -12.77 -20.78
C GLY A 36 -20.76 -12.17 -20.03
N ARG A 37 -20.63 -12.39 -18.72
CA ARG A 37 -19.48 -12.01 -17.91
C ARG A 37 -18.90 -13.22 -17.19
N PRO A 38 -17.61 -13.23 -16.81
CA PRO A 38 -17.08 -14.26 -15.94
C PRO A 38 -17.89 -14.31 -14.64
N LYS A 39 -18.38 -15.49 -14.28
CA LYS A 39 -18.97 -15.73 -12.96
C LYS A 39 -17.86 -15.57 -11.93
N THR A 40 -18.11 -14.80 -10.89
CA THR A 40 -17.18 -14.63 -9.78
C THR A 40 -17.78 -15.19 -8.49
N GLU A 41 -16.92 -15.56 -7.56
CA GLU A 41 -17.28 -15.90 -6.20
C GLU A 41 -16.47 -15.07 -5.20
N LYS A 42 -17.06 -14.85 -4.01
CA LYS A 42 -16.40 -14.13 -2.94
C LYS A 42 -15.36 -15.02 -2.27
N LYS A 43 -14.14 -14.50 -2.13
CA LYS A 43 -13.03 -15.16 -1.45
C LYS A 43 -12.39 -14.20 -0.46
N ILE A 44 -12.12 -14.69 0.73
CA ILE A 44 -11.37 -13.97 1.74
C ILE A 44 -9.89 -14.31 1.54
N ILE A 45 -9.06 -13.28 1.40
CA ILE A 45 -7.60 -13.42 1.26
C ILE A 45 -6.89 -12.58 2.32
N ASP A 46 -5.72 -13.03 2.75
CA ASP A 46 -4.81 -12.23 3.57
C ASP A 46 -4.23 -11.11 2.70
N TYR A 47 -4.36 -9.87 3.14
CA TYR A 47 -3.86 -8.74 2.39
C TYR A 47 -2.36 -8.52 2.66
N PRO A 48 -1.49 -8.55 1.63
CA PRO A 48 -0.04 -8.47 1.82
C PRO A 48 0.41 -7.01 1.99
N ILE A 49 0.04 -6.36 3.09
CA ILE A 49 0.26 -4.91 3.30
C ILE A 49 1.73 -4.51 3.15
N ARG A 50 2.65 -5.30 3.73
CA ARG A 50 4.09 -5.01 3.69
C ARG A 50 4.64 -5.06 2.27
N ASP A 51 4.30 -6.10 1.53
CA ASP A 51 4.74 -6.26 0.13
C ASP A 51 4.13 -5.18 -0.76
N ASN A 52 2.82 -4.91 -0.63
CA ASN A 52 2.15 -3.87 -1.43
C ASN A 52 2.75 -2.48 -1.20
N LEU A 53 2.95 -2.05 0.05
CA LEU A 53 3.58 -0.76 0.37
C LEU A 53 5.02 -0.70 -0.15
N SER A 54 5.77 -1.79 0.03
CA SER A 54 7.14 -1.97 -0.47
C SER A 54 7.22 -1.84 -2.00
N ASP A 55 6.26 -2.39 -2.73
CA ASP A 55 6.21 -2.32 -4.19
C ASP A 55 5.77 -0.93 -4.67
N PHE A 56 4.81 -0.31 -3.98
CA PHE A 56 4.35 1.04 -4.30
C PHE A 56 5.48 2.07 -4.18
N LEU A 57 6.27 2.00 -3.10
CA LEU A 57 7.46 2.83 -2.92
C LEU A 57 8.53 2.61 -4.01
N ARG A 58 8.53 1.47 -4.70
CA ARG A 58 9.46 1.20 -5.80
C ARG A 58 8.89 1.52 -7.18
N THR A 59 7.70 2.10 -7.25
CA THR A 59 7.07 2.45 -8.53
C THR A 59 7.87 3.52 -9.26
N ALA A 60 8.18 3.25 -10.52
CA ALA A 60 8.93 4.17 -11.37
C ALA A 60 8.14 5.44 -11.71
N GLY A 61 8.87 6.55 -11.92
CA GLY A 61 8.30 7.82 -12.35
C GLY A 61 7.47 8.55 -11.30
N ILE A 62 7.59 8.21 -10.01
CA ILE A 62 6.99 8.96 -8.90
C ILE A 62 7.91 10.10 -8.46
N TYR A 63 9.20 9.80 -8.30
CA TYR A 63 10.18 10.69 -7.67
C TYR A 63 10.85 11.64 -8.67
N LYS A 64 11.23 12.82 -8.20
CA LYS A 64 11.84 13.90 -9.02
C LYS A 64 13.34 14.02 -8.78
N SER A 65 13.86 13.41 -7.72
CA SER A 65 15.27 13.47 -7.34
C SER A 65 15.82 12.11 -6.92
N ALA A 66 17.15 11.95 -7.03
CA ALA A 66 17.82 10.74 -6.56
C ALA A 66 17.73 10.56 -5.03
N GLU A 67 17.62 11.66 -4.29
CA GLU A 67 17.46 11.63 -2.83
C GLU A 67 16.11 11.01 -2.43
N GLU A 68 15.02 11.44 -3.07
CA GLU A 68 13.68 10.85 -2.84
C GLU A 68 13.65 9.36 -3.21
N ILE A 69 14.33 8.97 -4.30
CA ILE A 69 14.45 7.56 -4.69
C ILE A 69 15.19 6.77 -3.61
N ALA A 70 16.31 7.28 -3.11
CA ALA A 70 17.09 6.61 -2.07
C ALA A 70 16.28 6.46 -0.77
N GLU A 71 15.56 7.50 -0.36
CA GLU A 71 14.66 7.49 0.79
C GLU A 71 13.56 6.42 0.62
N ALA A 72 12.87 6.44 -0.51
CA ALA A 72 11.79 5.51 -0.81
C ALA A 72 12.26 4.06 -0.84
N VAL A 73 13.41 3.77 -1.47
CA VAL A 73 13.97 2.42 -1.52
C VAL A 73 14.40 1.95 -0.14
N GLY A 74 14.95 2.85 0.68
CA GLY A 74 15.28 2.60 2.09
C GLY A 74 14.06 2.23 2.91
N LEU A 75 13.02 3.06 2.86
CA LEU A 75 11.75 2.84 3.53
C LEU A 75 11.06 1.55 3.06
N ALA A 76 11.07 1.29 1.76
CA ALA A 76 10.46 0.09 1.18
C ALA A 76 11.13 -1.19 1.67
N ARG A 77 12.44 -1.14 1.95
CA ARG A 77 13.16 -2.25 2.58
C ARG A 77 12.76 -2.38 4.05
N GLN A 78 12.73 -1.29 4.80
CA GLN A 78 12.33 -1.29 6.21
C GLN A 78 10.92 -1.87 6.42
N ILE A 79 9.94 -1.47 5.60
CA ILE A 79 8.56 -1.98 5.70
C ILE A 79 8.51 -3.49 5.45
N ARG A 80 9.24 -3.98 4.44
CA ARG A 80 9.26 -5.40 4.09
C ARG A 80 9.97 -6.25 5.14
N GLU A 81 11.02 -5.70 5.75
CA GLU A 81 11.83 -6.35 6.79
C GLU A 81 11.28 -6.14 8.21
N ALA A 82 10.19 -5.38 8.38
CA ALA A 82 9.58 -5.13 9.68
C ALA A 82 9.19 -6.47 10.32
N ASP A 83 9.68 -6.71 11.53
CA ASP A 83 9.36 -7.88 12.35
C ASP A 83 8.08 -7.67 13.15
N LYS A 84 7.78 -6.41 13.46
CA LYS A 84 6.59 -5.98 14.18
C LYS A 84 5.48 -5.53 13.25
N ASP A 85 4.27 -5.56 13.79
CA ASP A 85 3.06 -5.04 13.15
C ASP A 85 2.98 -3.51 13.18
N CYS A 86 4.09 -2.82 13.47
CA CYS A 86 4.18 -1.38 13.32
C CYS A 86 5.59 -0.94 12.98
N LEU A 87 5.68 0.22 12.34
CA LEU A 87 6.92 0.91 12.03
C LEU A 87 6.83 2.37 12.48
N ILE A 88 7.89 2.88 13.11
CA ILE A 88 7.97 4.28 13.53
C ILE A 88 8.75 5.04 12.48
N LEU A 89 8.05 5.91 11.76
CA LEU A 89 8.59 6.73 10.69
C LEU A 89 8.95 8.11 11.22
N ASP A 90 10.01 8.68 10.67
CA ASP A 90 10.21 10.12 10.76
C ASP A 90 9.31 10.90 9.78
N GLU A 91 9.31 12.22 9.91
CA GLU A 91 8.49 13.09 9.08
C GLU A 91 8.80 12.97 7.57
N LYS A 92 10.06 12.73 7.20
CA LYS A 92 10.45 12.59 5.80
C LYS A 92 9.96 11.26 5.23
N GLU A 93 10.18 10.16 5.95
CA GLU A 93 9.70 8.82 5.59
C GLU A 93 8.17 8.80 5.44
N ALA A 94 7.45 9.36 6.42
CA ALA A 94 5.99 9.46 6.38
C ALA A 94 5.49 10.30 5.19
N SER A 95 6.17 11.42 4.90
CA SER A 95 5.84 12.29 3.77
C SER A 95 6.05 11.60 2.43
N VAL A 96 7.16 10.88 2.26
CA VAL A 96 7.45 10.08 1.05
C VAL A 96 6.36 9.03 0.82
N LEU A 97 5.98 8.28 1.86
CA LEU A 97 4.96 7.25 1.75
C LEU A 97 3.59 7.82 1.35
N ARG A 98 3.17 8.93 1.96
CA ARG A 98 1.92 9.61 1.60
C ARG A 98 1.94 10.11 0.16
N THR A 99 3.03 10.75 -0.26
CA THR A 99 3.21 11.27 -1.63
C THR A 99 3.08 10.16 -2.68
N VAL A 100 3.63 8.98 -2.39
CA VAL A 100 3.53 7.81 -3.27
C VAL A 100 2.08 7.35 -3.42
N LEU A 101 1.35 7.23 -2.32
CA LEU A 101 -0.06 6.85 -2.37
C LEU A 101 -0.91 7.90 -3.10
N ASP A 102 -0.72 9.19 -2.82
CA ASP A 102 -1.45 10.27 -3.48
C ASP A 102 -1.29 10.19 -5.00
N ILE A 103 -0.05 10.05 -5.48
CA ILE A 103 0.24 9.93 -6.92
C ILE A 103 -0.37 8.66 -7.52
N LEU A 104 -0.34 7.53 -6.81
CA LEU A 104 -0.92 6.29 -7.30
C LEU A 104 -2.47 6.33 -7.31
N ILE A 105 -3.09 7.02 -6.34
CA ILE A 105 -4.54 7.23 -6.28
C ILE A 105 -4.96 8.12 -7.46
N GLU A 106 -4.25 9.22 -7.70
CA GLU A 106 -4.47 10.09 -8.87
C GLU A 106 -4.34 9.29 -10.18
N ARG A 107 -3.29 8.47 -10.31
CA ARG A 107 -3.11 7.59 -11.48
C ARG A 107 -4.23 6.57 -11.63
N THR A 108 -4.84 6.12 -10.55
CA THR A 108 -5.98 5.20 -10.60
C THR A 108 -7.22 5.89 -11.18
N ALA A 109 -7.46 7.16 -10.82
CA ALA A 109 -8.53 7.96 -11.42
C ALA A 109 -8.35 8.12 -12.95
N ASP A 110 -7.10 8.16 -13.41
CA ASP A 110 -6.74 8.20 -14.84
C ASP A 110 -6.65 6.81 -15.52
N GLY A 111 -6.91 5.71 -14.78
CA GLY A 111 -6.80 4.34 -15.29
C GLY A 111 -5.37 3.85 -15.56
N ARG A 112 -4.35 4.51 -14.99
CA ARG A 112 -2.92 4.22 -15.15
C ARG A 112 -2.30 3.45 -13.99
N ALA A 113 -3.05 3.26 -12.91
CA ALA A 113 -2.72 2.42 -11.78
C ALA A 113 -3.99 1.69 -11.32
N ASN A 114 -3.81 0.67 -10.49
CA ASN A 114 -4.93 -0.07 -9.91
C ASN A 114 -4.71 -0.21 -8.40
N ILE A 115 -4.78 0.90 -7.67
CA ILE A 115 -4.70 0.89 -6.21
C ILE A 115 -6.00 1.36 -5.54
N GLY A 116 -7.08 1.44 -6.30
CA GLY A 116 -8.41 1.81 -5.81
C GLY A 116 -9.26 0.59 -5.43
N GLY A 117 -10.43 0.87 -4.87
CA GLY A 117 -11.41 -0.14 -4.48
C GLY A 117 -11.13 -0.79 -3.13
N ILE A 118 -12.05 -1.68 -2.74
CA ILE A 118 -12.12 -2.28 -1.40
C ILE A 118 -10.83 -3.03 -1.00
N ILE A 119 -10.06 -3.51 -1.98
CA ILE A 119 -8.84 -4.29 -1.75
C ILE A 119 -7.77 -3.47 -1.02
N HIS A 120 -7.59 -2.20 -1.39
CA HIS A 120 -6.50 -1.35 -0.90
C HIS A 120 -6.95 -0.31 0.13
N GLU A 121 -8.25 -0.17 0.35
CA GLU A 121 -8.86 0.90 1.16
C GLU A 121 -8.30 0.98 2.58
N GLU A 122 -8.29 -0.14 3.31
CA GLU A 122 -7.79 -0.21 4.68
C GLU A 122 -6.30 0.20 4.77
N MET A 123 -5.46 -0.26 3.85
CA MET A 123 -4.04 0.13 3.80
C MET A 123 -3.88 1.63 3.57
N ILE A 124 -4.66 2.21 2.65
CA ILE A 124 -4.63 3.66 2.39
C ILE A 124 -5.02 4.41 3.66
N CYS A 125 -6.10 3.99 4.33
CA CYS A 125 -6.54 4.59 5.59
C CYS A 125 -5.45 4.56 6.67
N ARG A 126 -4.70 3.46 6.80
CA ARG A 126 -3.61 3.32 7.78
C ARG A 126 -2.44 4.26 7.50
N VAL A 127 -2.10 4.48 6.23
CA VAL A 127 -1.03 5.42 5.85
C VAL A 127 -1.47 6.88 6.02
N VAL A 128 -2.69 7.21 5.59
CA VAL A 128 -3.21 8.59 5.71
C VAL A 128 -3.38 8.97 7.18
N ASN A 129 -3.91 8.07 8.00
CA ASN A 129 -4.25 8.32 9.40
C ASN A 129 -3.17 7.83 10.40
N MET A 130 -1.90 7.77 9.99
CA MET A 130 -0.81 7.42 10.91
C MET A 130 -0.83 8.28 12.18
N GLU A 131 -0.73 7.62 13.34
CA GLU A 131 -0.73 8.27 14.66
C GLU A 131 0.58 9.02 14.90
N VAL A 132 0.51 10.25 15.42
CA VAL A 132 1.70 10.99 15.86
C VAL A 132 2.08 10.49 17.25
N VAL A 133 3.31 9.98 17.39
CA VAL A 133 3.79 9.35 18.64
C VAL A 133 4.90 10.14 19.35
N GLU A 134 5.48 11.15 18.68
CA GLU A 134 6.48 12.07 19.24
C GLU A 134 6.38 13.42 18.51
N GLU A 135 6.53 14.53 19.24
CA GLU A 135 6.51 15.91 18.72
C GLU A 135 7.68 16.77 19.21
#